data_AF-A0A351X0Q9-F1
#
_entry.id   AF-A0A351X0Q9-F1
#
_cell.length_a   1.000
_cell.length_b   1.000
_cell.length_c   1.000
_cell.angle_alpha   90.00
_cell.angle_beta   90.00
_cell.angle_gamma   90.00
#
_symmetry.space_group_name_H-M   'P 1'
#
loop_
_entity.id
_entity.type
_entity.pdbx_description
1 polymer ?
#
loop_
_entity_poly.entity_id
_entity_poly.type
_entity_poly.pdbx_seq_one_letter_code
_entity_poly.pdbx_strand_id
1 'polypeptide(L)'
;MDWQTILSVLGGLTGIGSFISVIVLTGPQRRKIKAEAKHLEASAKHEEAEADEHTLDGAFKLLDKMKDQMAIQDKKYTDLEYANARFKIYLGKALKRIEYLMQGITRLIEQLESNLIKPVWRPDDWNLESEDDK
;
A
#
# COMPACT_ATOMS: atom_id res chain seq x y z
N MET A 1 10.16 24.35 19.35
CA MET A 1 9.98 23.08 18.60
C MET A 1 11.34 22.70 18.07
N ASP A 2 11.87 21.54 18.48
CA ASP A 2 13.22 21.11 18.13
C ASP A 2 13.31 20.63 16.68
N TRP A 3 14.23 21.24 15.93
CA TRP A 3 14.50 20.94 14.52
C TRP A 3 14.96 19.49 14.28
N GLN A 4 15.54 18.85 15.30
CA GLN A 4 15.99 17.45 15.25
C GLN A 4 14.81 16.45 15.17
N THR A 5 13.66 16.79 15.74
CA THR A 5 12.45 15.93 15.69
C THR A 5 11.79 15.94 14.30
N ILE A 6 11.95 17.02 13.54
CA ILE A 6 11.43 17.13 12.16
C ILE A 6 12.25 16.27 11.20
N LEU A 7 13.58 16.23 11.38
CA LEU A 7 14.48 15.43 10.55
C LEU A 7 14.35 13.92 10.80
N SER A 8 14.05 13.47 12.02
CA SER A 8 13.82 12.05 12.31
C SER A 8 12.50 11.54 11.74
N VAL A 9 11.46 12.39 11.71
CA VAL A 9 10.18 12.09 11.06
C VAL A 9 10.33 12.04 9.53
N LEU A 10 11.12 12.95 8.93
CA LEU A 10 11.43 12.88 7.51
C LEU A 10 12.30 11.66 7.13
N GLY A 11 13.26 11.29 8.00
CA GLY A 11 14.12 10.12 7.78
C GLY A 11 13.40 8.77 7.88
N GLY A 12 12.33 8.68 8.67
CA GLY A 12 11.50 7.47 8.76
C GLY A 12 10.59 7.25 7.54
N LEU A 13 10.20 8.32 6.85
CA LEU A 13 9.28 8.26 5.70
C LEU A 13 9.96 7.81 4.40
N THR A 14 11.28 8.00 4.26
CA THR A 14 12.02 7.54 3.08
C THR A 14 12.14 6.02 3.01
N GLY A 15 12.21 5.33 4.15
CA GLY A 15 12.25 3.86 4.22
C GLY A 15 10.92 3.19 3.86
N ILE A 16 9.79 3.80 4.24
CA ILE A 16 8.44 3.25 3.96
C ILE A 16 8.02 3.55 2.52
N GLY A 17 8.40 4.70 1.97
CA GLY A 17 8.14 5.05 0.56
C GLY A 17 8.82 4.08 -0.43
N SER A 18 10.01 3.59 -0.09
CA SER A 18 10.74 2.58 -0.86
C SER A 18 9.94 1.27 -0.99
N PHE A 19 9.35 0.78 0.11
CA PHE A 19 8.59 -0.48 0.14
C PHE A 19 7.26 -0.38 -0.62
N ILE A 20 6.57 0.76 -0.53
CA ILE A 20 5.34 1.01 -1.28
C ILE A 20 5.63 1.15 -2.78
N SER A 21 6.79 1.72 -3.15
CA SER A 21 7.19 1.81 -4.55
C SER A 21 7.33 0.42 -5.18
N VAL A 22 7.91 -0.55 -4.46
CA VAL A 22 8.16 -1.92 -4.98
C VAL A 22 6.86 -2.71 -5.17
N ILE A 23 5.89 -2.56 -4.27
CA ILE A 23 4.62 -3.32 -4.33
C ILE A 23 3.64 -2.74 -5.36
N VAL A 24 3.66 -1.42 -5.60
CA VAL A 24 2.82 -0.76 -6.62
C VAL A 24 3.43 -0.84 -8.04
N LEU A 25 4.64 -1.40 -8.18
CA LEU A 25 5.45 -1.41 -9.40
C LEU A 25 5.25 -2.63 -10.33
N THR A 26 4.17 -3.40 -10.20
CA THR A 26 3.83 -4.48 -11.15
C THR A 26 2.81 -4.03 -12.20
N GLY A 27 3.27 -3.88 -13.45
CA GLY A 27 2.42 -4.08 -14.63
C GLY A 27 2.29 -2.90 -15.62
N PRO A 28 1.39 -1.90 -15.48
CA PRO A 28 1.04 -1.02 -16.61
C PRO A 28 1.22 0.49 -16.39
N GLN A 29 1.46 0.98 -15.16
CA GLN A 29 1.39 2.42 -14.85
C GLN A 29 2.67 3.23 -15.10
N ARG A 30 3.80 2.57 -15.39
CA ARG A 30 5.10 3.24 -15.67
C ARG A 30 5.06 4.22 -16.85
N ARG A 31 4.20 3.98 -17.85
CA ARG A 31 4.09 4.85 -19.03
C ARG A 31 3.31 6.13 -18.74
N LYS A 32 2.27 6.05 -17.90
CA LYS A 32 1.45 7.20 -17.51
C LYS A 32 2.23 8.12 -16.57
N ILE A 33 2.90 7.56 -15.56
CA ILE A 33 3.68 8.34 -14.60
C ILE A 33 4.91 8.98 -15.27
N LYS A 34 5.58 8.31 -16.22
CA LYS A 34 6.67 8.94 -17.00
C LYS A 34 6.19 10.03 -17.95
N ALA A 35 4.98 9.90 -18.50
CA ALA A 35 4.38 10.95 -19.32
C ALA A 35 3.94 12.14 -18.47
N GLU A 36 3.35 11.90 -17.30
CA GLU A 36 2.96 12.92 -16.33
C GLU A 36 4.18 13.62 -15.73
N ALA A 37 5.26 12.89 -15.42
CA ALA A 37 6.52 13.48 -14.95
C ALA A 37 7.19 14.35 -16.02
N LYS A 38 7.22 13.90 -17.28
CA LYS A 38 7.76 14.71 -18.39
C LYS A 38 6.89 15.95 -18.67
N HIS A 39 5.57 15.83 -18.54
CA HIS A 39 4.69 16.98 -18.63
C HIS A 39 4.93 17.95 -17.48
N LEU A 40 5.08 17.45 -16.24
CA LEU A 40 5.40 18.27 -15.07
C LEU A 40 6.73 19.01 -15.23
N GLU A 41 7.77 18.32 -15.71
CA GLU A 41 9.08 18.94 -15.96
C GLU A 41 9.04 19.99 -17.08
N ALA A 42 8.25 19.75 -18.13
CA ALA A 42 8.07 20.72 -19.21
C ALA A 42 7.27 21.96 -18.74
N SER A 43 6.22 21.77 -17.93
CA SER A 43 5.49 22.88 -17.31
C SER A 43 6.33 23.62 -16.27
N ALA A 44 7.20 22.94 -15.52
CA ALA A 44 8.09 23.57 -14.55
C ALA A 44 9.13 24.46 -15.24
N LYS A 45 9.70 24.01 -16.38
CA LYS A 45 10.65 24.82 -17.16
C LYS A 45 9.99 26.02 -17.85
N HIS A 46 8.72 25.93 -18.19
CA HIS A 46 7.96 27.06 -18.74
C HIS A 46 7.54 28.05 -17.64
N GLU A 47 7.21 27.55 -16.43
CA GLU A 47 6.90 28.37 -15.25
C GLU A 47 8.15 29.09 -14.69
N GLU A 48 9.34 28.49 -14.77
CA GLU A 48 10.61 29.13 -14.38
C GLU A 48 10.99 30.30 -15.30
N ALA A 49 10.66 30.25 -16.59
CA ALA A 49 10.95 31.32 -17.54
C ALA A 49 9.99 32.53 -17.44
N GLU A 50 8.78 32.33 -16.91
CA GLU A 50 7.80 33.41 -16.64
C GLU A 50 7.94 34.02 -15.22
N ALA A 51 8.72 33.39 -14.33
CA ALA A 51 8.85 33.81 -12.94
C ALA A 51 9.76 35.04 -12.71
N ASP A 52 10.52 35.48 -13.71
CA ASP A 52 11.47 36.58 -13.56
C ASP A 52 10.83 38.00 -13.63
N GLU A 53 9.54 38.12 -14.00
CA GLU A 53 8.91 39.44 -14.16
C GLU A 53 7.85 39.81 -13.08
N HIS A 54 7.34 38.87 -12.27
CA HIS A 54 6.34 39.12 -11.22
C HIS A 54 6.47 38.20 -9.98
N THR A 55 7.44 38.49 -9.12
CA THR A 55 7.91 37.59 -8.04
C THR A 55 6.94 37.37 -6.86
N LEU A 56 5.97 38.24 -6.60
CA LEU A 56 4.98 38.06 -5.53
C LEU A 56 3.69 37.38 -6.00
N ASP A 57 3.16 37.79 -7.16
CA ASP A 57 1.93 37.19 -7.73
C ASP A 57 2.17 35.73 -8.17
N GLY A 58 3.37 35.43 -8.69
CA GLY A 58 3.78 34.06 -8.99
C GLY A 58 3.89 33.19 -7.73
N ALA A 59 4.39 33.74 -6.61
CA ALA A 59 4.47 33.03 -5.34
C ALA A 59 3.08 32.73 -4.75
N PHE A 60 2.12 33.65 -4.85
CA PHE A 60 0.73 33.43 -4.40
C PHE A 60 0.02 32.36 -5.25
N LYS A 61 0.19 32.39 -6.58
CA LYS A 61 -0.36 31.34 -7.46
C LYS A 61 0.24 29.95 -7.16
N LEU A 62 1.53 29.88 -6.83
CA LEU A 62 2.17 28.63 -6.43
C LEU A 62 1.60 28.13 -5.09
N LEU A 63 1.39 29.01 -4.11
CA LEU A 63 0.77 28.65 -2.82
C LEU A 63 -0.66 28.14 -2.99
N ASP A 64 -1.47 28.76 -3.85
CA ASP A 64 -2.82 28.27 -4.15
C ASP A 64 -2.79 26.90 -4.84
N LYS A 65 -1.88 26.69 -5.80
CA LYS A 65 -1.68 25.39 -6.46
C LYS A 65 -1.24 24.30 -5.47
N MET A 66 -0.35 24.63 -4.53
CA MET A 66 0.07 23.70 -3.48
C MET A 66 -1.05 23.39 -2.50
N LYS A 67 -1.88 24.38 -2.13
CA LYS A 67 -3.06 24.19 -1.28
C LYS A 67 -4.07 23.25 -1.94
N ASP A 68 -4.35 23.43 -3.21
CA ASP A 68 -5.24 22.56 -3.97
C ASP A 68 -4.68 21.14 -4.08
N GLN A 69 -3.37 21.00 -4.33
CA GLN A 69 -2.70 19.70 -4.34
C GLN A 69 -2.75 19.00 -2.98
N MET A 70 -2.56 19.74 -1.88
CA MET A 70 -2.70 19.22 -0.52
C MET A 70 -4.13 18.74 -0.27
N ALA A 71 -5.15 19.50 -0.66
CA ALA A 71 -6.55 19.10 -0.50
C ALA A 71 -6.88 17.82 -1.29
N ILE A 72 -6.36 17.68 -2.52
CA ILE A 72 -6.51 16.47 -3.33
C ILE A 72 -5.78 15.28 -2.71
N GLN A 73 -4.57 15.49 -2.20
CA GLN A 73 -3.81 14.44 -1.52
C GLN A 73 -4.51 13.99 -0.24
N ASP A 74 -4.99 14.92 0.59
CA ASP A 74 -5.70 14.62 1.82
C ASP A 74 -6.96 13.78 1.54
N LYS A 75 -7.73 14.15 0.52
CA LYS A 75 -8.85 13.32 0.05
C LYS A 75 -8.40 11.92 -0.37
N LYS A 76 -7.31 11.79 -1.15
CA LYS A 76 -6.78 10.47 -1.53
C LYS A 76 -6.35 9.66 -0.31
N TYR A 77 -5.71 10.27 0.68
CA TYR A 77 -5.32 9.60 1.93
C TYR A 77 -6.55 9.07 2.67
N THR A 78 -7.59 9.88 2.84
CA THR A 78 -8.84 9.43 3.48
C THR A 78 -9.52 8.28 2.72
N ASP A 79 -9.56 8.34 1.39
CA ASP A 79 -10.12 7.27 0.56
C ASP A 79 -9.31 5.96 0.70
N LEU A 80 -7.98 6.05 0.73
CA LEU A 80 -7.09 4.92 0.96
C LEU A 80 -7.26 4.32 2.36
N GLU A 81 -7.38 5.14 3.40
CA GLU A 81 -7.63 4.67 4.77
C GLU A 81 -8.95 3.90 4.85
N TYR A 82 -10.00 4.43 4.22
CA TYR A 82 -11.30 3.77 4.17
C TYR A 82 -11.26 2.46 3.38
N ALA A 83 -10.55 2.42 2.25
CA ALA A 83 -10.34 1.19 1.49
C ALA A 83 -9.56 0.14 2.31
N ASN A 84 -8.50 0.55 3.01
CA ASN A 84 -7.70 -0.33 3.86
C ASN A 84 -8.52 -0.89 5.02
N ALA A 85 -9.32 -0.06 5.70
CA ALA A 85 -10.24 -0.50 6.74
C ALA A 85 -11.22 -1.56 6.23
N ARG A 86 -11.79 -1.36 5.02
CA ARG A 86 -12.65 -2.37 4.37
C ARG A 86 -11.90 -3.65 4.07
N PHE A 87 -10.70 -3.58 3.50
CA PHE A 87 -9.89 -4.77 3.22
C PHE A 87 -9.57 -5.56 4.49
N LYS A 88 -9.23 -4.89 5.60
CA LYS A 88 -9.02 -5.56 6.90
C LYS A 88 -10.25 -6.34 7.35
N ILE A 89 -11.44 -5.76 7.20
CA ILE A 89 -12.70 -6.45 7.52
C ILE A 89 -12.91 -7.68 6.62
N TYR A 90 -12.67 -7.56 5.31
CA TYR A 90 -12.80 -8.69 4.38
C TYR A 90 -11.82 -9.81 4.70
N LEU A 91 -10.55 -9.48 4.97
CA LEU A 91 -9.53 -10.45 5.36
C LEU A 91 -9.92 -11.15 6.67
N GLY A 92 -10.39 -10.41 7.68
CA GLY A 92 -10.85 -11.01 8.93
C GLY A 92 -12.03 -11.97 8.74
N LYS A 93 -12.99 -11.64 7.86
CA LYS A 93 -14.10 -12.54 7.51
C LYS A 93 -13.62 -13.78 6.76
N ALA A 94 -12.70 -13.61 5.81
CA ALA A 94 -12.13 -14.70 5.03
C ALA A 94 -11.35 -15.67 5.92
N LEU A 95 -10.52 -15.14 6.82
CA LEU A 95 -9.75 -15.93 7.79
C LEU A 95 -10.67 -16.76 8.69
N LYS A 96 -11.72 -16.17 9.27
CA LYS A 96 -12.72 -16.92 10.04
C LYS A 96 -13.40 -18.02 9.23
N ARG A 97 -13.72 -17.76 7.96
CA ARG A 97 -14.30 -18.76 7.07
C ARG A 97 -13.33 -19.93 6.83
N ILE A 98 -12.05 -19.63 6.60
CA ILE A 98 -11.00 -20.63 6.45
C ILE A 98 -10.90 -21.46 7.73
N GLU A 99 -10.88 -20.84 8.90
CA GLU A 99 -10.87 -21.55 10.20
C GLU A 99 -12.02 -22.55 10.33
N TYR A 100 -13.26 -22.13 10.03
CA TYR A 100 -14.41 -23.04 10.08
C TYR A 100 -14.31 -24.18 9.06
N LEU A 101 -13.81 -23.90 7.86
CA LEU A 101 -13.62 -24.92 6.84
C LEU A 101 -12.54 -25.93 7.26
N MET A 102 -11.42 -25.46 7.81
CA MET A 102 -10.35 -26.32 8.35
C MET A 102 -10.90 -27.21 9.46
N GLN A 103 -11.63 -26.66 10.43
CA GLN A 103 -12.28 -27.45 11.49
C GLN A 103 -13.25 -28.49 10.92
N GLY A 104 -14.03 -28.14 9.90
CA GLY A 104 -14.93 -29.06 9.22
C GLY A 104 -14.19 -30.21 8.55
N ILE A 105 -13.11 -29.90 7.82
CA ILE A 105 -12.26 -30.90 7.17
C ILE A 105 -11.61 -31.83 8.20
N THR A 106 -11.08 -31.29 9.31
CA THR A 106 -10.50 -32.09 10.39
C THR A 106 -11.51 -33.09 10.95
N ARG A 107 -12.74 -32.66 11.23
CA ARG A 107 -13.81 -33.56 11.70
C ARG A 107 -14.17 -34.64 10.67
N LEU A 108 -14.20 -34.29 9.39
CA LEU A 108 -14.45 -35.26 8.31
C LEU A 108 -13.32 -36.29 8.23
N ILE A 109 -12.07 -35.87 8.39
CA ILE A 109 -10.91 -36.76 8.46
C ILE A 109 -11.03 -37.71 9.66
N GLU A 110 -11.36 -37.21 10.85
CA GLU A 110 -11.59 -38.05 12.04
C GLU A 110 -12.70 -39.09 11.80
N GLN A 111 -13.77 -38.70 11.12
CA GLN A 111 -14.85 -39.62 10.74
C GLN A 111 -14.39 -40.69 9.75
N LEU A 112 -13.58 -40.34 8.75
CA LEU A 112 -13.00 -41.31 7.82
C LEU A 112 -12.08 -42.30 8.54
N GLU A 113 -11.23 -41.80 9.43
CA GLU A 113 -10.31 -42.62 10.21
C GLU A 113 -11.04 -43.57 11.17
N SER A 114 -12.17 -43.14 11.74
CA SER A 114 -13.04 -44.02 12.53
C SER A 114 -13.63 -45.18 11.72
N ASN A 115 -13.72 -45.03 10.40
CA ASN A 115 -14.14 -46.07 9.45
C ASN A 115 -12.94 -46.81 8.82
N LEU A 116 -11.74 -46.70 9.41
CA LEU A 116 -10.50 -47.31 8.93
C LEU A 116 -10.06 -46.82 7.54
N ILE A 117 -10.58 -45.67 7.09
CA ILE A 117 -10.15 -45.01 5.84
C ILE A 117 -9.08 -44.00 6.21
N LYS A 118 -7.84 -44.24 5.76
CA LYS A 118 -6.72 -43.32 5.97
C LYS A 118 -6.71 -42.24 4.87
N PRO A 119 -6.83 -40.95 5.21
CA PRO A 119 -6.72 -39.89 4.22
C PRO A 119 -5.30 -39.78 3.67
N VAL A 120 -5.20 -39.40 2.40
CA VAL A 120 -3.91 -39.21 1.68
C VAL A 120 -3.28 -37.84 2.03
N TRP A 121 -4.04 -36.93 2.61
CA TRP A 121 -3.64 -35.56 2.90
C TRP A 121 -4.38 -35.01 4.14
N ARG A 122 -3.73 -34.13 4.90
CA ARG A 122 -4.27 -33.40 6.05
C ARG A 122 -4.08 -31.88 5.89
N PRO A 123 -4.97 -31.04 6.47
CA PRO A 123 -4.89 -29.58 6.36
C PRO A 123 -3.52 -28.98 6.69
N ASP A 124 -2.82 -29.53 7.67
CA ASP A 124 -1.53 -29.03 8.14
C ASP A 124 -0.33 -29.51 7.30
N ASP A 125 -0.53 -30.41 6.33
CA ASP A 125 0.54 -30.88 5.43
C ASP A 125 1.07 -29.75 4.52
N TRP A 126 0.40 -28.60 4.50
CA TRP A 126 0.82 -27.39 3.76
C TRP A 126 1.78 -26.52 4.55
N ASN A 127 1.99 -26.79 5.84
CA ASN A 127 2.91 -26.02 6.66
C ASN A 127 4.35 -26.42 6.32
N LEU A 128 4.93 -25.73 5.33
CA LEU A 128 6.31 -25.90 4.88
C LEU A 128 7.36 -25.46 5.92
N GLU A 129 6.94 -24.93 7.07
CA GLU A 129 7.81 -24.51 8.19
C GLU A 129 8.14 -25.68 9.16
N SER A 130 8.54 -26.85 8.63
CA SER A 130 9.04 -27.96 9.46
C SER A 130 10.54 -28.23 9.33
N GLU A 131 11.26 -27.50 8.48
CA GLU A 131 12.71 -27.62 8.38
C GLU A 131 13.35 -26.23 8.29
N ASP A 132 14.38 -26.01 9.11
CA ASP A 132 15.27 -24.84 9.16
C ASP A 132 14.85 -23.65 10.06
N ASP A 133 14.86 -23.89 11.37
CA ASP A 133 15.40 -22.94 12.35
C ASP A 133 15.97 -23.71 13.56
N LYS A 134 17.17 -24.27 13.36
CA LYS A 134 18.08 -24.75 14.42
C LYS A 134 19.48 -24.22 14.17
#